data_AF-A0A920E113-F1
#
_entry.id   AF-A0A920E113-F1
#
_cell.length_a   1.000
_cell.length_b   1.000
_cell.length_c   1.000
_cell.angle_alpha   90.00
_cell.angle_beta   90.00
_cell.angle_gamma   90.00
#
_symmetry.space_group_name_H-M   'P 1'
#
loop_
_entity.id
_entity.type
_entity.pdbx_description
1 polymer ?
#
loop_
_entity_poly.entity_id
_entity_poly.type
_entity_poly.pdbx_seq_one_letter_code
_entity_poly.pdbx_strand_id
1 'polypeptide(L)'
;MVVQADILVCRTEHELNDEIKEKLARFCNVNVDCVIESVDVNTIYDVPNHMYRECLDKVALKKLKLDYNEPDLDSWNNFLDKYKNPKDTIKIALIGKYVELQDSYKSILESFIHAGAVNEVDVDVIPLHSEFINSENVHDKLQSFNGILVAPGFGERGVEGKSKQLNMLD
;
A
#
# COMPACT_ATOMS: atom_id res chain seq x y z
N MET A 1 -34.32 -4.02 -2.54
CA MET A 1 -33.16 -4.41 -1.73
C MET A 1 -33.23 -3.58 -0.45
N VAL A 2 -33.48 -4.21 0.70
CA VAL A 2 -33.62 -3.50 1.99
C VAL A 2 -32.33 -3.72 2.76
N VAL A 3 -31.34 -2.88 2.48
CA VAL A 3 -30.08 -2.82 3.25
C VAL A 3 -30.06 -1.45 3.90
N GLN A 4 -29.93 -1.41 5.22
CA GLN A 4 -29.77 -0.19 6.00
C GLN A 4 -28.32 -0.12 6.46
N ALA A 5 -27.68 1.04 6.28
CA ALA A 5 -26.33 1.26 6.76
C ALA A 5 -26.32 1.49 8.27
N ASP A 6 -25.34 0.90 8.96
CA ASP A 6 -25.08 1.17 10.39
C ASP A 6 -24.05 2.27 10.60
N ILE A 7 -23.08 2.36 9.69
CA ILE A 7 -21.93 3.27 9.69
C ILE A 7 -21.74 3.78 8.27
N LEU A 8 -21.48 5.07 8.13
CA LEU A 8 -21.07 5.71 6.87
C LEU A 8 -19.58 5.99 6.94
N VAL A 9 -18.81 5.43 6.01
CA VAL A 9 -17.40 5.79 5.84
C VAL A 9 -17.32 6.71 4.61
N CYS A 10 -17.14 8.00 4.86
CA CYS A 10 -17.20 9.04 3.86
C CYS A 10 -15.80 9.35 3.34
N ARG A 11 -15.49 8.91 2.12
CA ARG A 11 -14.23 9.27 1.46
C ARG A 11 -14.24 10.74 1.04
N THR A 12 -13.21 11.48 1.42
CA THR A 12 -13.12 12.93 1.15
C THR A 12 -11.70 13.38 0.79
N GLU A 13 -11.59 14.44 0.01
CA GLU A 13 -10.31 15.14 -0.23
C GLU A 13 -10.01 16.19 0.85
N HIS A 14 -11.04 16.61 1.59
CA HIS A 14 -10.98 17.65 2.64
C HIS A 14 -11.79 17.24 3.87
N GLU A 15 -11.49 17.86 5.00
CA GLU A 15 -12.20 17.63 6.26
C GLU A 15 -13.69 18.01 6.14
N LEU A 16 -14.53 17.16 6.74
CA LEU A 16 -15.96 17.32 6.91
C LEU A 16 -16.21 18.10 8.18
N ASN A 17 -16.83 19.26 8.03
CA ASN A 17 -17.36 19.99 9.16
C ASN A 17 -18.57 19.27 9.78
N ASP A 18 -18.90 19.65 11.01
CA ASP A 18 -19.99 19.05 11.79
C ASP A 18 -21.35 19.19 11.08
N GLU A 19 -21.60 20.31 10.39
CA GLU A 19 -22.85 20.54 9.66
C GLU A 19 -23.06 19.50 8.55
N ILE A 20 -22.00 19.15 7.81
CA ILE A 20 -22.07 18.10 6.79
C ILE A 20 -22.28 16.73 7.44
N LYS A 21 -21.57 16.42 8.53
CA LYS A 21 -21.74 15.14 9.26
C LYS A 21 -23.19 14.99 9.78
N GLU A 22 -23.77 16.02 10.37
CA GLU A 22 -25.17 16.04 10.83
C GLU A 22 -26.17 15.85 9.68
N LYS A 23 -25.93 16.53 8.56
CA LYS A 23 -26.77 16.41 7.37
C LYS A 23 -26.78 14.98 6.83
N LEU A 24 -25.60 14.37 6.69
CA LEU A 24 -25.44 12.98 6.25
C LEU A 24 -26.14 12.01 7.22
N ALA A 25 -25.90 12.17 8.52
CA ALA A 25 -26.54 11.36 9.56
C ALA A 25 -28.07 11.38 9.44
N ARG A 26 -28.65 12.56 9.29
CA ARG A 26 -30.10 12.75 9.14
C ARG A 26 -30.66 12.13 7.85
N PHE A 27 -30.00 12.34 6.70
CA PHE A 27 -30.48 11.81 5.42
C PHE A 27 -30.34 10.29 5.30
N CYS A 28 -29.33 9.71 5.93
CA CYS A 28 -29.08 8.28 5.91
C CYS A 28 -29.65 7.53 7.12
N ASN A 29 -30.30 8.24 8.05
CA ASN A 29 -30.88 7.70 9.28
C ASN A 29 -29.87 6.88 10.11
N VAL A 30 -28.68 7.45 10.29
CA VAL A 30 -27.63 6.95 11.20
C VAL A 30 -27.35 8.01 12.27
N ASN A 31 -26.75 7.61 13.38
CA ASN A 31 -26.28 8.58 14.36
C ASN A 31 -25.09 9.37 13.80
N VAL A 32 -24.89 10.60 14.27
CA VAL A 32 -23.75 11.44 13.84
C VAL A 32 -22.39 10.80 14.18
N ASP A 33 -22.31 10.09 15.32
CA ASP A 33 -21.12 9.32 15.71
C ASP A 33 -20.81 8.17 14.74
N CYS A 34 -21.75 7.79 13.88
CA CYS A 34 -21.59 6.75 12.86
C CYS A 34 -21.21 7.32 11.48
N VAL A 35 -20.98 8.63 11.37
CA VAL A 35 -20.47 9.28 10.16
C VAL A 35 -18.96 9.48 10.30
N ILE A 36 -18.21 8.55 9.71
CA ILE A 36 -16.76 8.41 9.84
C ILE A 36 -16.10 9.05 8.63
N GLU A 37 -15.21 10.00 8.86
CA GLU A 37 -14.41 10.56 7.78
C GLU A 37 -13.30 9.60 7.32
N SER A 38 -13.15 9.49 6.01
CA SER A 38 -12.05 8.77 5.35
C SER A 38 -11.33 9.73 4.41
N VAL A 39 -10.66 10.72 4.99
CA VAL A 39 -9.87 11.69 4.22
C VAL A 39 -8.75 10.99 3.45
N ASP A 40 -8.42 11.49 2.26
CA ASP A 40 -7.28 11.02 1.50
C ASP A 40 -5.98 11.23 2.30
N VAL A 41 -5.15 10.18 2.34
CA VAL A 41 -3.88 10.14 3.08
C VAL A 41 -2.74 9.77 2.15
N ASN A 42 -1.52 10.18 2.53
CA ASN A 42 -0.33 9.99 1.69
C ASN A 42 0.08 8.52 1.52
N THR A 43 -0.30 7.66 2.46
CA THR A 43 -0.01 6.23 2.38
C THR A 43 -1.14 5.40 2.98
N ILE A 44 -1.35 4.20 2.45
CA ILE A 44 -2.36 3.26 2.97
C ILE A 44 -2.11 2.90 4.44
N TYR A 45 -0.85 3.02 4.91
CA TYR A 45 -0.50 2.68 6.28
C TYR A 45 -0.96 3.74 7.29
N ASP A 46 -1.31 4.94 6.84
CA ASP A 46 -1.89 5.98 7.70
C ASP A 46 -3.37 5.74 7.98
N VAL A 47 -4.06 5.00 7.11
CA VAL A 47 -5.51 4.75 7.21
C VAL A 47 -5.91 4.22 8.58
N PRO A 48 -5.26 3.20 9.20
CA PRO A 48 -5.63 2.72 10.52
C PRO A 48 -5.62 3.80 11.60
N ASN A 49 -4.59 4.67 11.61
CA ASN A 49 -4.49 5.76 12.58
C ASN A 49 -5.52 6.87 12.36
N HIS A 50 -5.89 7.15 11.10
CA HIS A 50 -6.99 8.08 10.80
C HIS A 50 -8.34 7.50 11.23
N MET A 51 -8.61 6.22 10.93
CA MET A 51 -9.84 5.54 11.33
C MET A 51 -9.98 5.41 12.85
N TYR A 52 -8.87 5.19 13.56
CA TYR A 52 -8.85 5.19 15.02
C TYR A 52 -9.19 6.57 15.61
N ARG A 53 -8.66 7.65 15.03
CA ARG A 53 -9.01 9.02 15.42
C ARG A 53 -10.48 9.36 15.19
N GLU A 54 -11.05 8.88 14.09
CA GLU A 54 -12.49 8.99 13.81
C GLU A 54 -13.36 8.01 14.63
N CYS A 55 -12.76 7.25 15.57
CA CYS A 55 -13.45 6.33 16.48
C CYS A 55 -14.27 5.21 15.78
N LEU A 56 -13.88 4.83 14.56
CA LEU A 56 -14.58 3.77 13.80
C LEU A 56 -14.65 2.45 14.57
N ASP A 57 -13.56 2.08 15.24
CA ASP A 57 -13.44 0.89 16.09
C ASP A 57 -14.47 0.89 17.22
N LYS A 58 -14.60 2.00 17.96
CA LYS A 58 -15.56 2.16 19.06
C LYS A 58 -16.99 2.04 18.56
N VAL A 59 -17.30 2.69 17.44
CA VAL A 59 -18.63 2.69 16.84
C VAL A 59 -19.00 1.27 16.38
N ALA A 60 -18.08 0.59 15.69
CA ALA A 60 -18.28 -0.78 15.23
C ALA A 60 -18.50 -1.76 16.40
N LEU A 61 -17.65 -1.72 17.44
CA LEU A 61 -17.78 -2.59 18.63
C LEU A 61 -19.09 -2.33 19.38
N LYS A 62 -19.49 -1.06 19.55
CA LYS A 62 -20.77 -0.69 20.18
C LYS A 62 -21.97 -1.24 19.41
N LYS A 63 -21.97 -1.15 18.08
CA LYS A 63 -23.03 -1.70 17.22
C LYS A 63 -23.11 -3.23 17.30
N LEU A 64 -21.96 -3.89 17.38
CA LEU A 64 -21.86 -5.34 17.52
C LEU A 64 -22.06 -5.85 18.95
N LYS A 65 -22.19 -4.94 19.93
CA LYS A 65 -22.30 -5.26 21.38
C LYS A 65 -21.10 -6.06 21.90
N LEU A 66 -19.90 -5.67 21.46
CA LEU A 66 -18.63 -6.24 21.89
C LEU A 66 -17.95 -5.31 22.90
N ASP A 67 -17.15 -5.91 23.79
CA ASP A 67 -16.37 -5.16 24.77
C ASP A 67 -15.30 -4.31 24.06
N TYR A 68 -15.10 -3.10 24.58
CA TYR A 68 -14.07 -2.20 24.09
C TYR A 68 -12.82 -2.31 24.94
N ASN A 69 -11.68 -2.53 24.27
CA ASN A 69 -10.35 -2.35 24.83
C ASN A 69 -9.59 -1.41 23.90
N GLU A 70 -8.83 -0.48 24.47
CA GLU A 70 -7.99 0.41 23.68
C GLU A 70 -6.94 -0.41 22.90
N PRO A 71 -6.85 -0.27 21.57
CA PRO A 71 -5.88 -1.03 20.78
C PRO A 71 -4.46 -0.53 21.05
N ASP A 72 -3.55 -1.48 21.23
CA ASP A 72 -2.11 -1.20 21.20
C ASP A 72 -1.66 -0.99 19.74
N LEU A 73 -1.22 0.23 19.44
CA LEU A 73 -0.75 0.64 18.12
C LEU A 73 0.76 0.83 18.06
N ASP A 74 1.52 0.47 19.11
CA ASP A 74 2.95 0.76 19.22
C ASP A 74 3.75 0.14 18.07
N SER A 75 3.48 -1.13 17.74
CA SER A 75 4.15 -1.79 16.61
C SER A 75 3.83 -1.13 15.28
N TRP A 76 2.59 -0.65 15.08
CA TRP A 76 2.16 -0.01 13.85
C TRP A 76 2.78 1.38 13.69
N ASN A 77 2.78 2.15 14.78
CA ASN A 77 3.37 3.49 14.83
C ASN A 77 4.89 3.45 14.66
N ASN A 78 5.57 2.46 15.26
CA ASN A 78 6.99 2.23 15.03
C ASN A 78 7.29 1.85 13.58
N PHE A 79 6.45 1.03 12.93
CA PHE A 79 6.58 0.74 11.51
C PHE A 79 6.43 2.01 10.65
N LEU A 80 5.38 2.81 10.91
CA LEU A 80 5.12 4.06 10.20
C LEU A 80 6.25 5.08 10.38
N ASP A 81 6.82 5.18 11.57
CA ASP A 81 7.93 6.08 11.86
C ASP A 81 9.15 5.74 11.00
N LYS A 82 9.55 4.46 10.97
CA LYS A 82 10.66 4.00 10.14
C LYS A 82 10.39 4.12 8.65
N TYR A 83 9.15 3.83 8.23
CA TYR A 83 8.73 3.97 6.84
C TYR A 83 8.81 5.42 6.35
N LYS A 84 8.39 6.38 7.18
CA LYS A 84 8.40 7.81 6.83
C LYS A 84 9.77 8.48 7.01
N ASN A 85 10.65 7.90 7.82
CA ASN A 85 11.98 8.43 8.14
C ASN A 85 13.10 7.43 7.81
N PRO A 86 13.25 7.03 6.53
CA PRO A 86 14.36 6.16 6.13
C PRO A 86 15.71 6.88 6.28
N LYS A 87 16.75 6.12 6.60
CA LYS A 87 18.13 6.61 6.78
C LYS A 87 18.97 6.53 5.51
N ASP A 88 18.66 5.56 4.65
CA ASP A 88 19.34 5.34 3.38
C ASP A 88 18.32 5.03 2.28
N THR A 89 18.78 5.06 1.02
CA THR A 89 17.96 4.71 -0.15
C THR A 89 18.73 3.74 -1.04
N ILE A 90 18.05 2.71 -1.54
CA ILE A 90 18.59 1.77 -2.51
C ILE A 90 17.67 1.66 -3.74
N LYS A 91 18.26 1.34 -4.89
CA LYS A 91 17.53 1.10 -6.14
C LYS A 91 17.47 -0.38 -6.46
N ILE A 92 16.26 -0.90 -6.65
CA ILE A 92 16.03 -2.28 -7.05
C ILE A 92 15.37 -2.30 -8.43
N ALA A 93 15.97 -3.04 -9.37
CA ALA A 93 15.36 -3.27 -10.67
C ALA A 93 14.33 -4.41 -10.57
N LEU A 94 13.05 -4.12 -10.86
CA LEU A 94 12.01 -5.13 -10.98
C LEU A 94 11.80 -5.49 -12.46
N ILE A 95 12.37 -6.61 -12.90
CA ILE A 95 12.26 -7.05 -14.28
C ILE A 95 10.98 -7.86 -14.46
N GLY A 96 10.02 -7.31 -15.20
CA GLY A 96 8.70 -7.90 -15.38
C GLY A 96 8.21 -7.86 -16.81
N LYS A 97 7.22 -8.71 -17.12
CA LYS A 97 6.55 -8.74 -18.43
C LYS A 97 5.40 -7.74 -18.54
N TYR A 98 4.79 -7.38 -17.41
CA TYR A 98 3.60 -6.53 -17.36
C TYR A 98 3.87 -5.29 -16.50
N VAL A 99 4.96 -4.58 -16.77
CA VAL A 99 5.34 -3.39 -15.98
C VAL A 99 4.35 -2.23 -16.11
N GLU A 100 3.53 -2.22 -17.17
CA GLU A 100 2.46 -1.24 -17.35
C GLU A 100 1.29 -1.46 -16.38
N LEU A 101 1.10 -2.69 -15.90
CA LEU A 101 0.07 -3.03 -14.92
C LEU A 101 0.72 -3.21 -13.55
N GLN A 102 0.96 -2.09 -12.87
CA GLN A 102 1.58 -2.03 -11.53
C GLN A 102 0.91 -2.98 -10.52
N ASP A 103 -0.41 -3.14 -10.62
CA ASP A 103 -1.18 -4.02 -9.74
C ASP A 103 -0.77 -5.50 -9.85
N SER A 104 -0.22 -5.94 -10.99
CA SER A 104 0.29 -7.31 -11.17
C SER A 104 1.40 -7.65 -10.18
N TYR A 105 2.10 -6.64 -9.70
CA TYR A 105 3.25 -6.77 -8.80
C TYR A 105 3.00 -6.14 -7.44
N LYS A 106 1.74 -5.79 -7.09
CA LYS A 106 1.42 -5.08 -5.85
C LYS A 106 2.02 -5.76 -4.62
N SER A 107 1.82 -7.07 -4.46
CA SER A 107 2.38 -7.81 -3.32
C SER A 107 3.91 -7.80 -3.24
N ILE A 108 4.59 -7.72 -4.39
CA ILE A 108 6.05 -7.62 -4.46
C ILE A 108 6.51 -6.20 -4.07
N LEU A 109 5.81 -5.18 -4.56
CA LEU A 109 6.11 -3.79 -4.21
C LEU A 109 5.89 -3.55 -2.72
N GLU A 110 4.80 -4.05 -2.15
CA GLU A 110 4.50 -3.95 -0.72
C GLU A 110 5.53 -4.68 0.15
N SER A 111 6.06 -5.82 -0.29
CA SER A 111 7.08 -6.53 0.49
C SER A 111 8.40 -5.75 0.58
N PHE A 112 8.77 -5.01 -0.47
CA PHE A 112 9.92 -4.11 -0.42
C PHE A 112 9.69 -2.94 0.53
N ILE A 113 8.48 -2.37 0.56
CA ILE A 113 8.16 -1.31 1.52
C ILE A 113 8.29 -1.82 2.95
N HIS A 114 7.75 -3.02 3.24
CA HIS A 114 7.84 -3.62 4.57
C HIS A 114 9.29 -3.94 4.95
N ALA A 115 10.07 -4.52 4.04
CA ALA A 115 11.49 -4.78 4.26
C ALA A 115 12.28 -3.49 4.46
N GLY A 116 11.99 -2.45 3.66
CA GLY A 116 12.60 -1.13 3.77
C GLY A 116 12.36 -0.51 5.14
N ALA A 117 11.10 -0.46 5.58
CA ALA A 117 10.74 0.08 6.89
C ALA A 117 11.43 -0.67 8.05
N VAL A 118 11.54 -2.01 8.00
CA VAL A 118 12.23 -2.78 9.04
C VAL A 118 13.72 -2.42 9.12
N ASN A 119 14.35 -2.16 7.97
CA ASN A 119 15.77 -1.82 7.84
C ASN A 119 16.05 -0.31 7.88
N GLU A 120 15.02 0.54 8.02
CA GLU A 120 15.12 2.00 7.89
C GLU A 120 15.74 2.44 6.55
N VAL A 121 15.36 1.77 5.46
CA VAL A 121 15.83 2.05 4.09
C VAL A 121 14.64 2.29 3.18
N ASP A 122 14.73 3.34 2.36
CA ASP A 122 13.81 3.54 1.25
C ASP A 122 14.21 2.67 0.05
N VAL A 123 13.29 1.84 -0.43
CA VAL A 123 13.54 0.92 -1.54
C VAL A 123 12.84 1.45 -2.79
N ASP A 124 13.61 2.14 -3.64
CA ASP A 124 13.17 2.63 -4.94
C ASP A 124 13.14 1.48 -5.96
N VAL A 125 11.95 0.89 -6.14
CA VAL A 125 11.73 -0.21 -7.07
C VAL A 125 11.41 0.33 -8.45
N ILE A 126 12.34 0.19 -9.39
CA ILE A 126 12.18 0.65 -10.77
C ILE A 126 11.75 -0.52 -11.65
N PRO A 127 10.53 -0.52 -12.18
CA PRO A 127 10.05 -1.57 -13.06
C PRO A 127 10.70 -1.47 -14.45
N LEU A 128 11.26 -2.57 -14.93
CA LEU A 128 11.86 -2.69 -16.25
C LEU A 128 11.16 -3.77 -17.07
N HIS A 129 10.74 -3.42 -18.28
CA HIS A 129 10.11 -4.38 -19.18
C HIS A 129 11.14 -5.40 -19.67
N SER A 130 10.87 -6.69 -19.45
CA SER A 130 11.80 -7.76 -19.77
C SER A 130 12.16 -7.83 -21.26
N GLU A 131 11.24 -7.46 -22.16
CA GLU A 131 11.48 -7.47 -23.62
C GLU A 131 12.53 -6.45 -24.09
N PHE A 132 12.82 -5.42 -23.30
CA PHE A 132 13.84 -4.43 -23.64
C PHE A 132 15.22 -4.77 -23.04
N ILE A 133 15.36 -5.91 -22.36
CA ILE A 133 16.63 -6.37 -21.79
C ILE A 133 17.12 -7.56 -22.58
N ASN A 134 18.36 -7.49 -23.04
CA ASN A 134 19.04 -8.55 -23.77
C ASN A 134 20.52 -8.62 -23.36
N SER A 135 21.24 -9.62 -23.88
CA SER A 135 22.65 -9.84 -23.53
C SER A 135 23.59 -8.70 -23.88
N GLU A 136 23.21 -7.85 -24.84
CA GLU A 136 24.05 -6.75 -25.30
C GLU A 136 23.88 -5.50 -24.43
N ASN A 137 22.71 -5.30 -23.83
CA ASN A 137 22.38 -4.07 -23.08
C ASN A 137 22.16 -4.28 -21.57
N VAL A 138 22.16 -5.52 -21.09
CA VAL A 138 21.84 -5.85 -19.69
C VAL A 138 22.80 -5.17 -18.71
N HIS A 139 24.09 -5.15 -19.01
CA HIS A 139 25.09 -4.52 -18.16
C HIS A 139 24.83 -3.02 -18.02
N ASP A 140 24.68 -2.34 -19.16
CA ASP A 140 24.48 -0.89 -19.17
C ASP A 140 23.18 -0.47 -18.48
N LYS A 141 22.12 -1.28 -18.64
CA LYS A 141 20.80 -1.01 -18.04
C LYS A 141 20.75 -1.29 -16.55
N LEU A 142 21.54 -2.23 -16.04
CA LEU A 142 21.42 -2.72 -14.67
C LEU A 142 22.55 -2.28 -13.73
N GLN A 143 23.66 -1.74 -14.25
CA GLN A 143 24.83 -1.34 -13.45
C GLN A 143 24.54 -0.30 -12.35
N SER A 144 23.49 0.51 -12.50
CA SER A 144 23.13 1.58 -11.55
C SER A 144 22.24 1.11 -10.40
N PHE A 145 21.85 -0.17 -10.39
CA PHE A 145 20.97 -0.76 -9.39
C PHE A 145 21.77 -1.48 -8.29
N ASN A 146 21.26 -1.43 -7.06
CA ASN A 146 21.82 -2.14 -5.92
C ASN A 146 21.37 -3.60 -5.86
N GLY A 147 20.28 -3.94 -6.55
CA GLY A 147 19.75 -5.29 -6.62
C GLY A 147 18.76 -5.46 -7.76
N ILE A 148 18.51 -6.71 -8.14
CA ILE A 148 17.65 -7.07 -9.25
C ILE A 148 16.68 -8.15 -8.79
N LEU A 149 15.39 -7.93 -9.04
CA LEU A 149 14.33 -8.91 -8.84
C LEU A 149 13.71 -9.26 -10.20
N VAL A 150 13.80 -10.53 -10.59
CA VAL A 150 13.12 -11.03 -11.79
C VAL A 150 11.74 -11.52 -11.39
N ALA A 151 10.71 -10.78 -11.79
CA ALA A 151 9.33 -11.09 -11.44
C ALA A 151 8.83 -12.35 -12.18
N PRO A 152 7.93 -13.12 -11.56
CA PRO A 152 7.26 -14.21 -12.25
C PRO A 152 6.40 -13.67 -13.40
N GLY A 153 6.74 -14.04 -14.64
CA GLY A 153 5.91 -13.82 -15.83
C GLY A 153 5.21 -15.09 -16.27
N PHE A 154 3.88 -15.07 -16.39
CA PHE A 154 3.06 -16.15 -16.96
C PHE A 154 3.19 -16.22 -18.50
N GLY A 155 3.27 -17.45 -19.04
CA GLY A 155 3.27 -17.77 -20.47
C GLY A 155 4.62 -18.16 -21.09
N GLU A 156 4.59 -18.97 -22.16
CA GLU A 156 5.77 -19.53 -22.85
C GLU A 156 6.62 -18.49 -23.60
N ARG A 157 6.05 -17.34 -23.95
CA ARG A 157 6.80 -16.23 -24.57
C ARG A 157 7.55 -15.44 -23.49
N GLY A 158 8.88 -15.58 -23.48
CA GLY A 158 9.80 -14.88 -22.56
C GLY A 158 10.69 -15.80 -21.71
N VAL A 159 10.57 -17.12 -21.85
CA VAL A 159 11.36 -18.10 -21.06
C VAL A 159 12.85 -18.04 -21.42
N GLU A 160 13.21 -17.79 -22.69
CA GLU A 160 14.62 -17.66 -23.11
C GLU A 160 15.32 -16.44 -22.50
N GLY A 161 14.59 -15.34 -22.25
CA GLY A 161 15.12 -14.16 -21.57
C GLY A 161 15.47 -14.43 -20.11
N LYS A 162 14.57 -15.13 -19.38
CA LYS A 162 14.77 -15.48 -17.96
C LYS A 162 16.01 -16.35 -17.74
N SER A 163 16.18 -17.40 -18.56
CA SER A 163 17.32 -18.32 -18.43
C SER A 163 18.65 -17.64 -18.77
N LYS A 164 18.67 -16.71 -19.74
CA LYS A 164 19.87 -15.92 -20.05
C LYS A 164 20.17 -14.86 -18.98
N GLN A 165 19.15 -14.24 -18.38
CA GLN A 165 19.33 -13.23 -17.33
C GLN A 165 19.94 -13.80 -16.05
N LEU A 166 19.57 -15.03 -15.64
CA LEU A 166 20.20 -15.67 -14.48
C LEU A 166 21.69 -15.96 -14.71
N ASN A 167 22.08 -16.40 -15.92
CA ASN A 167 23.48 -16.73 -16.23
C ASN A 167 24.40 -15.50 -16.42
N MET A 168 23.86 -14.28 -16.39
CA MET A 168 24.62 -13.03 -16.56
C MET A 168 24.83 -12.28 -15.24
N LEU A 169 24.29 -12.80 -14.14
CA LEU A 169 24.48 -12.29 -12.78
C LEU A 169 25.56 -13.04 -11.99
N ASP A 170 26.12 -14.11 -12.57
CA ASP A 170 27.32 -14.82 -12.13
C ASP A 170 28.56 -14.30 -12.88
#